data_AF-F8NJ19-F1
#
_entry.id   AF-F8NJ19-F1
#
_cell.length_a   1.000
_cell.length_b   1.000
_cell.length_c   1.000
_cell.angle_alpha   90.00
_cell.angle_beta   90.00
_cell.angle_gamma   90.00
#
_symmetry.space_group_name_H-M   'P 1'
#
loop_
_entity.id
_entity.type
_entity.pdbx_description
1 polymer ?
#
loop_
_entity_poly.entity_id
_entity_poly.type
_entity_poly.pdbx_seq_one_letter_code
_entity_poly.pdbx_strand_id
1 'polypeptide(L)'
;MSLLKAVRQKLIKAEKDRDDAFKELNGAKERERKQKEQDDAERAKLQSEVNSAKAERESAVAALRAQFDKELADTKIRLERDLSNVKEQLSLDMTSMKESHFKELAFKNSRLSSLEASVNSLSAEKNSLFDQLMIRQAELESSQCHSETLQSQNTELEFQLRECRNNISLLNEEILDVRGDQSIRSQTSLTSSEELVQSLAAAEAKYEAKISHLRKSLEAVEKERNENEAEWSRKLREKIQEAEEFDRMLQSSAGAREKEIEAVEEVKAEVTRLNIELKSQQEQCSVLRQQMEHLKNTEALASQRTRDVEAQRGSLEKLLDESKARENHMLSQNKTLREELHKIQTSLSLLERRRSPGVGYWSPRQGKTPVDSRTSTSSLSDPTDRVASPDQTSSPKQTKSDEEVNFEYLRNVIMQFLEHKEMRPNLVRVLSVILHFTPQETRRIVAKV
;
A
#
# COMPACT_ATOMS: atom_id res chain seq x y z
N MET A 1 -75.24 109.52 49.59
CA MET A 1 -73.77 109.38 49.56
C MET A 1 -73.24 107.95 49.65
N SER A 2 -73.67 107.10 50.60
CA SER A 2 -72.99 105.79 50.84
C SER A 2 -72.95 104.82 49.63
N LEU A 3 -74.10 104.53 48.98
CA LEU A 3 -74.18 103.52 47.92
C LEU A 3 -73.22 103.75 46.75
N LEU A 4 -73.03 104.99 46.28
CA LEU A 4 -72.14 105.29 45.15
C LEU A 4 -70.68 104.85 45.42
N LYS A 5 -70.22 104.98 46.67
CA LYS A 5 -68.87 104.57 47.06
C LYS A 5 -68.74 103.05 47.06
N ALA A 6 -69.75 102.32 47.55
CA ALA A 6 -69.79 100.86 47.51
C ALA A 6 -69.90 100.31 46.08
N VAL A 7 -70.69 100.93 45.20
CA VAL A 7 -70.77 100.55 43.77
C VAL A 7 -69.45 100.81 43.08
N ARG A 8 -68.85 102.01 43.24
CA ARG A 8 -67.53 102.32 42.66
C ARG A 8 -66.41 101.39 43.17
N GLN A 9 -66.43 101.03 44.45
CA GLN A 9 -65.44 100.11 45.02
C GLN A 9 -65.65 98.67 44.54
N LYS A 10 -66.90 98.21 44.37
CA LYS A 10 -67.20 96.92 43.70
C LYS A 10 -66.80 96.92 42.24
N LEU A 11 -67.00 98.03 41.52
CA LEU A 11 -66.66 98.15 40.11
C LEU A 11 -65.14 98.18 39.89
N ILE A 12 -64.39 98.98 40.66
CA ILE A 12 -62.92 98.94 40.69
C ILE A 12 -62.40 97.56 41.08
N LYS A 13 -63.04 96.87 42.03
CA LYS A 13 -62.67 95.49 42.36
C LYS A 13 -62.97 94.54 41.19
N ALA A 14 -64.13 94.62 40.54
CA ALA A 14 -64.47 93.77 39.41
C ALA A 14 -63.58 94.03 38.18
N GLU A 15 -63.18 95.28 37.94
CA GLU A 15 -62.16 95.64 36.94
C GLU A 15 -60.81 95.02 37.28
N LYS A 16 -60.36 95.13 38.54
CA LYS A 16 -59.11 94.51 38.98
C LYS A 16 -59.17 92.97 38.90
N ASP A 17 -60.22 92.35 39.42
CA ASP A 17 -60.41 90.90 39.41
C ASP A 17 -60.50 90.39 37.94
N ARG A 18 -61.11 91.16 37.02
CA ARG A 18 -61.09 90.90 35.57
C ARG A 18 -59.69 91.02 34.98
N ASP A 19 -58.96 92.08 35.31
CA ASP A 19 -57.64 92.35 34.74
C ASP A 19 -56.57 91.39 35.27
N ASP A 20 -56.69 90.96 36.53
CA ASP A 20 -55.86 89.91 37.12
C ASP A 20 -56.23 88.54 36.54
N ALA A 21 -57.51 88.21 36.35
CA ALA A 21 -57.93 87.01 35.60
C ALA A 21 -57.47 87.03 34.13
N PHE A 22 -57.39 88.20 33.49
CA PHE A 22 -56.86 88.35 32.13
C PHE A 22 -55.34 88.15 32.08
N LYS A 23 -54.60 88.62 33.11
CA LYS A 23 -53.16 88.32 33.29
C LYS A 23 -52.94 86.83 33.55
N GLU A 24 -53.76 86.19 34.38
CA GLU A 24 -53.68 84.75 34.63
C GLU A 24 -54.00 83.94 33.38
N LEU A 25 -55.04 84.30 32.62
CA LEU A 25 -55.37 83.66 31.34
C LEU A 25 -54.26 83.81 30.30
N ASN A 26 -53.65 85.00 30.19
CA ASN A 26 -52.54 85.22 29.26
C ASN A 26 -51.25 84.53 29.73
N GLY A 27 -50.98 84.51 31.05
CA GLY A 27 -49.88 83.75 31.64
C GLY A 27 -50.08 82.23 31.54
N ALA A 28 -51.32 81.74 31.54
CA ALA A 28 -51.64 80.34 31.27
C ALA A 28 -51.39 80.02 29.79
N LYS A 29 -51.88 80.85 28.86
CA LYS A 29 -51.62 80.72 27.41
C LYS A 29 -50.13 80.81 27.06
N GLU A 30 -49.37 81.67 27.74
CA GLU A 30 -47.91 81.72 27.57
C GLU A 30 -47.22 80.46 28.07
N ARG A 31 -47.62 79.91 29.21
CA ARG A 31 -47.08 78.63 29.71
C ARG A 31 -47.44 77.47 28.80
N GLU A 32 -48.70 77.39 28.37
CA GLU A 32 -49.19 76.39 27.40
C GLU A 32 -48.44 76.49 26.07
N ARG A 33 -48.20 77.72 25.57
CA ARG A 33 -47.40 77.96 24.37
C ARG A 33 -45.95 77.54 24.56
N LYS A 34 -45.30 77.94 25.65
CA LYS A 34 -43.91 77.57 25.97
C LYS A 34 -43.76 76.06 26.15
N GLN A 35 -44.75 75.40 26.74
CA GLN A 35 -44.80 73.93 26.85
C GLN A 35 -44.97 73.27 25.48
N LYS A 36 -45.84 73.78 24.60
CA LYS A 36 -45.93 73.27 23.21
C LYS A 36 -44.65 73.47 22.42
N GLU A 37 -44.03 74.65 22.54
CA GLU A 37 -42.73 74.94 21.92
C GLU A 37 -41.59 74.05 22.48
N GLN A 38 -41.70 73.57 23.72
CA GLN A 38 -40.82 72.56 24.31
C GLN A 38 -41.14 71.14 23.81
N ASP A 39 -42.41 70.71 23.88
CA ASP A 39 -42.88 69.41 23.40
C ASP A 39 -42.52 69.20 21.91
N ASP A 40 -42.71 70.22 21.07
CA ASP A 40 -42.37 70.19 19.64
C ASP A 40 -40.84 70.16 19.42
N ALA A 41 -40.06 70.84 20.25
CA ALA A 41 -38.60 70.77 20.20
C ALA A 41 -38.05 69.40 20.67
N GLU A 42 -38.69 68.76 21.65
CA GLU A 42 -38.34 67.40 22.08
C GLU A 42 -38.78 66.36 21.05
N ARG A 43 -39.97 66.50 20.45
CA ARG A 43 -40.42 65.70 19.31
C ARG A 43 -39.44 65.81 18.12
N ALA A 44 -38.95 67.02 17.81
CA ALA A 44 -37.97 67.23 16.76
C ALA A 44 -36.62 66.54 17.05
N LYS A 45 -36.13 66.61 18.30
CA LYS A 45 -34.92 65.90 18.74
C LYS A 45 -35.08 64.38 18.62
N LEU A 46 -36.14 63.83 19.23
CA LEU A 46 -36.43 62.39 19.20
C LEU A 46 -36.63 61.90 17.75
N GLN A 47 -37.26 62.68 16.88
CA GLN A 47 -37.39 62.34 15.46
C GLN A 47 -36.04 62.36 14.74
N SER A 48 -35.13 63.28 15.08
CA SER A 48 -33.76 63.31 14.56
C SER A 48 -32.93 62.13 15.06
N GLU A 49 -33.02 61.77 16.34
CA GLU A 49 -32.34 60.61 16.95
C GLU A 49 -32.84 59.30 16.35
N VAL A 50 -34.16 59.13 16.19
CA VAL A 50 -34.77 57.99 15.50
C VAL A 50 -34.33 57.90 14.03
N ASN A 51 -34.12 59.03 13.36
CA ASN A 51 -33.62 59.05 11.98
C ASN A 51 -32.12 58.71 11.91
N SER A 52 -31.30 59.17 12.86
CA SER A 52 -29.87 58.80 12.96
C SER A 52 -29.73 57.29 13.23
N ALA A 53 -30.43 56.77 14.23
CA ALA A 53 -30.40 55.35 14.57
C ALA A 53 -30.89 54.43 13.44
N LYS A 54 -31.82 54.92 12.59
CA LYS A 54 -32.21 54.22 11.34
C LYS A 54 -31.09 54.25 10.31
N ALA A 55 -30.51 55.41 10.02
CA ALA A 55 -29.42 55.55 9.06
C ALA A 55 -28.18 54.73 9.46
N GLU A 56 -27.82 54.74 10.75
CA GLU A 56 -26.74 53.92 11.32
C GLU A 56 -27.04 52.43 11.18
N ARG A 57 -28.27 51.99 11.49
CA ARG A 57 -28.71 50.59 11.31
C ARG A 57 -28.71 50.17 9.84
N GLU A 58 -29.18 51.02 8.94
CA GLU A 58 -29.20 50.75 7.49
C GLU A 58 -27.78 50.70 6.93
N SER A 59 -26.88 51.59 7.36
CA SER A 59 -25.46 51.56 7.04
C SER A 59 -24.76 50.30 7.56
N ALA A 60 -25.05 49.86 8.79
CA ALA A 60 -24.50 48.64 9.35
C ALA A 60 -24.99 47.38 8.61
N VAL A 61 -26.28 47.33 8.23
CA VAL A 61 -26.84 46.26 7.40
C VAL A 61 -26.24 46.26 5.99
N ALA A 62 -26.00 47.43 5.39
CA ALA A 62 -25.33 47.54 4.10
C ALA A 62 -23.87 47.08 4.16
N ALA A 63 -23.13 47.45 5.21
CA ALA A 63 -21.75 47.02 5.44
C ALA A 63 -21.65 45.50 5.62
N LEU A 64 -22.54 44.89 6.43
CA LEU A 64 -22.58 43.44 6.61
C LEU A 64 -22.93 42.71 5.30
N ARG A 65 -23.87 43.22 4.50
CA ARG A 65 -24.17 42.67 3.17
C ARG A 65 -22.95 42.73 2.26
N ALA A 66 -22.28 43.87 2.16
CA ALA A 66 -21.07 44.02 1.34
C ALA A 66 -19.92 43.11 1.80
N GLN A 67 -19.83 42.80 3.10
CA GLN A 67 -18.89 41.80 3.62
C GLN A 67 -19.26 40.38 3.16
N PHE A 68 -20.52 39.95 3.35
CA PHE A 68 -20.98 38.64 2.88
C PHE A 68 -20.89 38.47 1.36
N ASP A 69 -21.27 39.50 0.58
CA ASP A 69 -21.16 39.48 -0.88
C ASP A 69 -19.70 39.33 -1.34
N LYS A 70 -18.76 39.97 -0.63
CA LYS A 70 -17.33 39.79 -0.86
C LYS A 70 -16.84 38.40 -0.46
N GLU A 71 -17.24 37.87 0.70
CA GLU A 71 -16.85 36.53 1.15
C GLU A 71 -17.39 35.44 0.21
N LEU A 72 -18.60 35.61 -0.33
CA LEU A 72 -19.19 34.75 -1.36
C LEU A 72 -18.42 34.84 -2.69
N ALA A 73 -17.94 36.03 -3.07
CA ALA A 73 -17.07 36.19 -4.24
C ALA A 73 -15.68 35.54 -4.02
N ASP A 74 -15.02 35.81 -2.89
CA ASP A 74 -13.70 35.27 -2.55
C ASP A 74 -13.72 33.74 -2.40
N THR A 75 -14.80 33.16 -1.84
CA THR A 75 -14.97 31.69 -1.77
C THR A 75 -15.28 31.07 -3.12
N LYS A 76 -16.13 31.70 -3.94
CA LYS A 76 -16.38 31.27 -5.33
C LYS A 76 -15.08 31.25 -6.14
N ILE A 77 -14.27 32.31 -6.08
CA ILE A 77 -13.00 32.41 -6.82
C ILE A 77 -12.01 31.33 -6.37
N ARG A 78 -11.98 30.97 -5.07
CA ARG A 78 -11.18 29.83 -4.58
C ARG A 78 -11.67 28.51 -5.18
N LEU A 79 -12.96 28.23 -5.10
CA LEU A 79 -13.53 26.99 -5.65
C LEU A 79 -13.33 26.86 -7.17
N GLU A 80 -13.48 27.95 -7.94
CA GLU A 80 -13.20 27.97 -9.38
C GLU A 80 -11.70 27.72 -9.68
N ARG A 81 -10.79 28.27 -8.85
CA ARG A 81 -9.35 28.02 -8.95
C ARG A 81 -9.00 26.58 -8.61
N ASP A 82 -9.54 26.04 -7.51
CA ASP A 82 -9.26 24.69 -7.04
C ASP A 82 -9.80 23.63 -8.00
N LEU A 83 -10.97 23.85 -8.60
CA LEU A 83 -11.50 23.03 -9.69
C LEU A 83 -10.61 23.09 -10.95
N SER A 84 -10.04 24.25 -11.27
CA SER A 84 -9.06 24.38 -12.37
C SER A 84 -7.78 23.59 -12.08
N ASN A 85 -7.22 23.75 -10.86
CA ASN A 85 -6.00 23.06 -10.42
C ASN A 85 -6.20 21.53 -10.44
N VAL A 86 -7.33 21.02 -9.93
CA VAL A 86 -7.66 19.58 -9.95
C VAL A 86 -7.82 19.07 -11.38
N LYS A 87 -8.44 19.85 -12.27
CA LYS A 87 -8.57 19.48 -13.69
C LYS A 87 -7.21 19.43 -14.41
N GLU A 88 -6.32 20.37 -14.11
CA GLU A 88 -4.96 20.41 -14.65
C GLU A 88 -4.14 19.21 -14.15
N GLN A 89 -4.16 18.94 -12.84
CA GLN A 89 -3.50 17.78 -12.23
C GLN A 89 -4.00 16.46 -12.84
N LEU A 90 -5.32 16.25 -12.92
CA LEU A 90 -5.90 15.04 -13.54
C LEU A 90 -5.54 14.91 -15.02
N SER A 91 -5.37 16.03 -15.74
CA SER A 91 -4.89 16.01 -17.12
C SER A 91 -3.41 15.61 -17.21
N LEU A 92 -2.57 16.12 -16.31
CA LEU A 92 -1.15 15.80 -16.20
C LEU A 92 -0.95 14.32 -15.85
N ASP A 93 -1.66 13.83 -14.82
CA ASP A 93 -1.64 12.42 -14.40
C ASP A 93 -2.08 11.49 -15.53
N MET A 94 -3.13 11.87 -16.28
CA MET A 94 -3.59 11.12 -17.44
C MET A 94 -2.58 11.13 -18.60
N THR A 95 -1.82 12.21 -18.80
CA THR A 95 -0.70 12.22 -19.79
C THR A 95 0.48 11.37 -19.32
N SER A 96 0.86 11.45 -18.05
CA SER A 96 1.94 10.65 -17.45
C SER A 96 1.64 9.15 -17.51
N MET A 97 0.40 8.75 -17.17
CA MET A 97 -0.08 7.36 -17.27
C MET A 97 -0.06 6.85 -18.73
N LYS A 98 -0.51 7.67 -19.69
CA LYS A 98 -0.42 7.34 -21.13
C LYS A 98 1.02 7.17 -21.60
N GLU A 99 1.93 8.07 -21.20
CA GLU A 99 3.33 8.01 -21.58
C GLU A 99 4.02 6.78 -20.98
N SER A 100 3.71 6.44 -19.73
CA SER A 100 4.18 5.22 -19.05
C SER A 100 3.73 3.96 -19.80
N HIS A 101 2.44 3.82 -20.10
CA HIS A 101 1.93 2.68 -20.89
C HIS A 101 2.48 2.65 -22.32
N PHE A 102 2.71 3.79 -22.95
CA PHE A 102 3.35 3.85 -24.27
C PHE A 102 4.79 3.32 -24.23
N LYS A 103 5.58 3.70 -23.22
CA LYS A 103 6.93 3.17 -22.98
C LYS A 103 6.91 1.66 -22.70
N GLU A 104 5.97 1.19 -21.88
CA GLU A 104 5.79 -0.22 -21.57
C GLU A 104 5.42 -1.05 -22.81
N LEU A 105 4.51 -0.54 -23.65
CA LEU A 105 4.13 -1.16 -24.93
C LEU A 105 5.29 -1.16 -25.93
N ALA A 106 6.03 -0.06 -26.05
CA ALA A 106 7.21 0.01 -26.92
C ALA A 106 8.30 -0.99 -26.48
N PHE A 107 8.55 -1.12 -25.18
CA PHE A 107 9.46 -2.12 -24.62
C PHE A 107 9.00 -3.56 -24.90
N LYS A 108 7.71 -3.85 -24.64
CA LYS A 108 7.11 -5.17 -24.91
C LYS A 108 7.17 -5.53 -26.40
N ASN A 109 6.86 -4.60 -27.29
CA ASN A 109 6.98 -4.81 -28.74
C ASN A 109 8.43 -5.05 -29.17
N SER A 110 9.39 -4.26 -28.66
CA SER A 110 10.82 -4.49 -28.92
C SER A 110 11.29 -5.86 -28.43
N ARG A 111 10.79 -6.34 -27.28
CA ARG A 111 11.10 -7.68 -26.76
C ARG A 111 10.43 -8.79 -27.58
N LEU A 112 9.19 -8.58 -28.05
CA LEU A 112 8.52 -9.50 -28.97
C LEU A 112 9.30 -9.65 -30.28
N SER A 113 9.64 -8.56 -30.97
CA SER A 113 10.41 -8.63 -32.22
C SER A 113 11.82 -9.21 -32.05
N SER A 114 12.45 -9.03 -30.88
CA SER A 114 13.70 -9.71 -30.52
C SER A 114 13.53 -11.23 -30.34
N LEU A 115 12.42 -11.68 -29.75
CA LEU A 115 12.10 -13.10 -29.61
C LEU A 115 11.68 -13.72 -30.94
N GLU A 116 10.89 -13.02 -31.76
CA GLU A 116 10.52 -13.44 -33.12
C GLU A 116 11.75 -13.62 -34.01
N ALA A 117 12.70 -12.68 -33.98
CA ALA A 117 13.95 -12.79 -34.70
C ALA A 117 14.79 -14.01 -34.24
N SER A 118 14.85 -14.27 -32.93
CA SER A 118 15.54 -15.44 -32.37
C SER A 118 14.88 -16.76 -32.79
N VAL A 119 13.55 -16.87 -32.71
CA VAL A 119 12.79 -18.04 -33.17
C VAL A 119 12.98 -18.28 -34.67
N ASN A 120 13.03 -17.21 -35.48
CA ASN A 120 13.29 -17.32 -36.91
C ASN A 120 14.73 -17.80 -37.21
N SER A 121 15.74 -17.32 -36.47
CA SER A 121 17.12 -17.81 -36.58
C SER A 121 17.21 -19.30 -36.23
N LEU A 122 16.70 -19.70 -35.07
CA LEU A 122 16.69 -21.09 -34.62
C LEU A 122 15.92 -22.02 -35.57
N SER A 123 14.86 -21.52 -36.23
CA SER A 123 14.13 -22.26 -37.27
C SER A 123 14.96 -22.43 -38.56
N ALA A 124 15.69 -21.40 -38.98
CA ALA A 124 16.59 -21.47 -40.13
C ALA A 124 17.80 -22.39 -39.86
N GLU A 125 18.40 -22.29 -38.68
CA GLU A 125 19.47 -23.16 -38.20
C GLU A 125 19.02 -24.63 -38.13
N LYS A 126 17.84 -24.89 -37.54
CA LYS A 126 17.23 -26.23 -37.52
C LYS A 126 17.04 -26.79 -38.94
N ASN A 127 16.53 -26.00 -39.87
CA ASN A 127 16.31 -26.45 -41.24
C ASN A 127 17.65 -26.74 -41.93
N SER A 128 18.67 -25.87 -41.79
CA SER A 128 20.00 -26.12 -42.34
C SER A 128 20.67 -27.38 -41.75
N LEU A 129 20.50 -27.64 -40.46
CA LEU A 129 20.98 -28.88 -39.82
C LEU A 129 20.22 -30.12 -40.31
N PHE A 130 18.92 -29.99 -40.60
CA PHE A 130 18.13 -31.06 -41.19
C PHE A 130 18.57 -31.35 -42.63
N ASP A 131 18.78 -30.33 -43.45
CA ASP A 131 19.29 -30.47 -44.83
C ASP A 131 20.68 -31.11 -44.85
N GLN A 132 21.58 -30.69 -43.94
CA GLN A 132 22.89 -31.32 -43.75
C GLN A 132 22.79 -32.80 -43.35
N LEU A 133 21.86 -33.14 -42.43
CA LEU A 133 21.62 -34.53 -42.02
C LEU A 133 21.10 -35.37 -43.20
N MET A 134 20.17 -34.84 -43.99
CA MET A 134 19.66 -35.51 -45.21
C MET A 134 20.77 -35.74 -46.24
N ILE A 135 21.69 -34.80 -46.43
CA ILE A 135 22.87 -34.97 -47.30
C ILE A 135 23.79 -36.08 -46.75
N ARG A 136 24.11 -36.07 -45.44
CA ARG A 136 24.94 -37.12 -44.83
C ARG A 136 24.30 -38.51 -44.88
N GLN A 137 22.98 -38.59 -44.77
CA GLN A 137 22.23 -39.83 -44.94
C GLN A 137 22.36 -40.36 -46.39
N ALA A 138 22.20 -39.49 -47.39
CA ALA A 138 22.38 -39.86 -48.79
C ALA A 138 23.84 -40.26 -49.14
N GLU A 139 24.84 -39.58 -48.56
CA GLU A 139 26.25 -39.98 -48.67
C GLU A 139 26.50 -41.38 -48.08
N LEU A 140 25.91 -41.67 -46.91
CA LEU A 140 26.02 -42.98 -46.24
C LEU A 140 25.35 -44.08 -47.04
N GLU A 141 24.12 -43.87 -47.52
CA GLU A 141 23.38 -44.82 -48.37
C GLU A 141 24.12 -45.08 -49.69
N SER A 142 24.68 -44.04 -50.31
CA SER A 142 25.52 -44.17 -51.51
C SER A 142 26.81 -44.96 -51.23
N SER A 143 27.45 -44.73 -50.08
CA SER A 143 28.65 -45.47 -49.68
C SER A 143 28.34 -46.94 -49.36
N GLN A 144 27.18 -47.22 -48.76
CA GLN A 144 26.71 -48.58 -48.50
C GLN A 144 26.43 -49.31 -49.81
N CYS A 145 25.67 -48.72 -50.73
CA CYS A 145 25.37 -49.32 -52.04
C CYS A 145 26.65 -49.58 -52.86
N HIS A 146 27.65 -48.69 -52.77
CA HIS A 146 28.96 -48.92 -53.38
C HIS A 146 29.72 -50.08 -52.71
N SER A 147 29.68 -50.19 -51.38
CA SER A 147 30.29 -51.30 -50.63
C SER A 147 29.63 -52.65 -50.96
N GLU A 148 28.30 -52.70 -51.06
CA GLU A 148 27.54 -53.89 -51.48
C GLU A 148 27.88 -54.29 -52.93
N THR A 149 28.04 -53.30 -53.81
CA THR A 149 28.51 -53.51 -55.20
C THR A 149 29.91 -54.13 -55.21
N LEU A 150 30.88 -53.55 -54.49
CA LEU A 150 32.25 -54.08 -54.39
C LEU A 150 32.28 -55.48 -53.74
N GLN A 151 31.41 -55.74 -52.75
CA GLN A 151 31.29 -57.06 -52.13
C GLN A 151 30.80 -58.10 -53.14
N SER A 152 29.78 -57.79 -53.95
CA SER A 152 29.30 -58.70 -55.00
C SER A 152 30.36 -58.98 -56.06
N GLN A 153 31.11 -57.96 -56.50
CA GLN A 153 32.23 -58.10 -57.44
C GLN A 153 33.35 -58.97 -56.85
N ASN A 154 33.66 -58.83 -55.56
CA ASN A 154 34.65 -59.66 -54.89
C ASN A 154 34.19 -61.13 -54.79
N THR A 155 32.92 -61.39 -54.47
CA THR A 155 32.40 -62.78 -54.47
C THR A 155 32.41 -63.44 -55.85
N GLU A 156 32.19 -62.67 -56.92
CA GLU A 156 32.32 -63.13 -58.31
C GLU A 156 33.79 -63.42 -58.67
N LEU A 157 34.72 -62.54 -58.31
CA LEU A 157 36.16 -62.76 -58.52
C LEU A 157 36.66 -63.97 -57.71
N GLU A 158 36.17 -64.20 -56.49
CA GLU A 158 36.48 -65.43 -55.75
C GLU A 158 35.92 -66.69 -56.44
N PHE A 159 34.74 -66.62 -57.06
CA PHE A 159 34.17 -67.72 -57.83
C PHE A 159 35.05 -68.04 -59.05
N GLN A 160 35.41 -67.04 -59.84
CA GLN A 160 36.31 -67.18 -60.99
C GLN A 160 37.69 -67.70 -60.57
N LEU A 161 38.23 -67.28 -59.42
CA LEU A 161 39.48 -67.82 -58.87
C LEU A 161 39.37 -69.28 -58.41
N ARG A 162 38.21 -69.73 -57.91
CA ARG A 162 37.94 -71.14 -57.62
C ARG A 162 37.87 -71.96 -58.91
N GLU A 163 37.17 -71.48 -59.93
CA GLU A 163 37.08 -72.13 -61.24
C GLU A 163 38.45 -72.25 -61.92
N CYS A 164 39.23 -71.17 -61.96
CA CYS A 164 40.58 -71.18 -62.51
C CYS A 164 41.51 -72.15 -61.75
N ARG A 165 41.38 -72.28 -60.43
CA ARG A 165 42.14 -73.27 -59.64
C ARG A 165 41.73 -74.71 -59.97
N ASN A 166 40.45 -74.97 -60.17
CA ASN A 166 39.96 -76.29 -60.60
C ASN A 166 40.50 -76.64 -61.99
N ASN A 167 40.44 -75.70 -62.94
CA ASN A 167 40.98 -75.87 -64.29
C ASN A 167 42.51 -76.09 -64.27
N ILE A 168 43.23 -75.42 -63.37
CA ILE A 168 44.66 -75.66 -63.14
C ILE A 168 44.92 -77.03 -62.52
N SER A 169 44.04 -77.57 -61.65
CA SER A 169 44.16 -78.97 -61.16
C SER A 169 44.05 -79.97 -62.31
N LEU A 170 42.98 -79.86 -63.11
CA LEU A 170 42.72 -80.72 -64.27
C LEU A 170 43.88 -80.68 -65.28
N LEU A 171 44.42 -79.49 -65.58
CA LEU A 171 45.59 -79.35 -66.45
C LEU A 171 46.88 -79.90 -65.82
N ASN A 172 47.05 -79.87 -64.50
CA ASN A 172 48.19 -80.51 -63.84
C ASN A 172 48.06 -82.03 -63.83
N GLU A 173 46.85 -82.56 -63.72
CA GLU A 173 46.55 -84.00 -63.84
C GLU A 173 46.89 -84.47 -65.27
N GLU A 174 46.41 -83.77 -66.31
CA GLU A 174 46.78 -84.03 -67.72
C GLU A 174 48.29 -83.90 -67.97
N ILE A 175 48.96 -82.89 -67.39
CA ILE A 175 50.42 -82.73 -67.49
C ILE A 175 51.18 -83.84 -66.75
N LEU A 176 50.64 -84.42 -65.68
CA LEU A 176 51.25 -85.56 -64.99
C LEU A 176 51.17 -86.83 -65.83
N ASP A 177 50.03 -87.10 -66.47
CA ASP A 177 49.87 -88.20 -67.43
C ASP A 177 50.81 -88.04 -68.63
N VAL A 178 50.82 -86.86 -69.26
CA VAL A 178 51.73 -86.54 -70.38
C VAL A 178 53.22 -86.55 -69.95
N ARG A 179 53.54 -86.28 -68.68
CA ARG A 179 54.91 -86.45 -68.15
C ARG A 179 55.27 -87.91 -67.90
N GLY A 180 54.30 -88.78 -67.60
CA GLY A 180 54.47 -90.23 -67.65
C GLY A 180 54.98 -90.67 -69.02
N ASP A 181 54.30 -90.21 -70.08
CA ASP A 181 54.68 -90.49 -71.47
C ASP A 181 56.00 -89.82 -71.89
N GLN A 182 56.25 -88.56 -71.50
CA GLN A 182 57.48 -87.85 -71.87
C GLN A 182 58.74 -88.36 -71.15
N SER A 183 58.61 -88.96 -69.97
CA SER A 183 59.72 -89.63 -69.26
C SER A 183 60.40 -90.71 -70.12
N ILE A 184 59.65 -91.31 -71.05
CA ILE A 184 60.11 -92.32 -72.01
C ILE A 184 60.92 -91.69 -73.17
N ARG A 185 60.85 -90.36 -73.38
CA ARG A 185 61.44 -89.66 -74.53
C ARG A 185 62.58 -88.70 -74.23
N SER A 186 62.71 -88.15 -73.01
CA SER A 186 63.61 -87.02 -72.74
C SER A 186 65.05 -87.40 -72.33
N GLN A 187 65.69 -88.36 -73.03
CA GLN A 187 67.15 -88.56 -72.98
C GLN A 187 67.82 -88.02 -74.26
N THR A 188 67.85 -86.69 -74.45
CA THR A 188 68.67 -86.07 -75.52
C THR A 188 68.83 -84.56 -75.31
N SER A 189 69.85 -83.98 -75.95
CA SER A 189 70.08 -82.52 -76.12
C SER A 189 70.45 -81.70 -74.87
N LEU A 190 71.74 -81.77 -74.50
CA LEU A 190 72.43 -80.63 -73.87
C LEU A 190 72.84 -79.66 -74.99
N THR A 191 72.40 -78.39 -74.93
CA THR A 191 72.70 -77.37 -75.97
C THR A 191 73.88 -76.47 -75.60
N SER A 192 74.17 -75.47 -76.44
CA SER A 192 75.53 -74.94 -76.61
C SER A 192 75.93 -73.83 -75.63
N SER A 193 77.23 -73.67 -75.39
CA SER A 193 77.78 -72.64 -74.48
C SER A 193 77.57 -71.20 -74.96
N GLU A 194 77.18 -70.98 -76.22
CA GLU A 194 76.98 -69.65 -76.80
C GLU A 194 75.56 -69.12 -76.47
N GLU A 195 74.58 -70.03 -76.45
CA GLU A 195 73.22 -69.78 -75.91
C GLU A 195 73.28 -69.40 -74.42
N LEU A 196 74.22 -69.97 -73.65
CA LEU A 196 74.41 -69.61 -72.23
C LEU A 196 74.86 -68.15 -72.06
N VAL A 197 75.75 -67.65 -72.93
CA VAL A 197 76.20 -66.24 -72.88
C VAL A 197 75.06 -65.31 -73.28
N GLN A 198 74.33 -65.62 -74.36
CA GLN A 198 73.22 -64.79 -74.82
C GLN A 198 72.04 -64.78 -73.83
N SER A 199 71.73 -65.92 -73.22
CA SER A 199 70.68 -66.02 -72.20
C SER A 199 71.07 -65.36 -70.88
N LEU A 200 72.35 -65.37 -70.50
CA LEU A 200 72.86 -64.65 -69.32
C LEU A 200 72.76 -63.13 -69.53
N ALA A 201 73.22 -62.59 -70.67
CA ALA A 201 73.05 -61.18 -71.02
C ALA A 201 71.55 -60.77 -71.09
N ALA A 202 70.70 -61.64 -71.62
CA ALA A 202 69.24 -61.42 -71.63
C ALA A 202 68.61 -61.53 -70.24
N ALA A 203 69.22 -62.24 -69.29
CA ALA A 203 68.80 -62.28 -67.89
C ALA A 203 69.24 -61.01 -67.15
N GLU A 204 70.50 -60.57 -67.33
CA GLU A 204 71.02 -59.30 -66.79
C GLU A 204 70.16 -58.11 -67.24
N ALA A 205 69.83 -58.02 -68.54
CA ALA A 205 68.94 -56.99 -69.05
C ALA A 205 67.53 -57.02 -68.42
N LYS A 206 66.97 -58.22 -68.17
CA LYS A 206 65.68 -58.38 -67.46
C LYS A 206 65.80 -57.98 -65.98
N TYR A 207 66.92 -58.27 -65.33
CA TYR A 207 67.14 -57.89 -63.94
C TYR A 207 67.38 -56.38 -63.79
N GLU A 208 68.14 -55.72 -64.66
CA GLU A 208 68.29 -54.26 -64.60
C GLU A 208 66.99 -53.53 -64.99
N ALA A 209 66.19 -54.08 -65.91
CA ALA A 209 64.83 -53.59 -66.17
C ALA A 209 63.93 -53.74 -64.92
N LYS A 210 64.03 -54.86 -64.18
CA LYS A 210 63.28 -55.07 -62.93
C LYS A 210 63.78 -54.18 -61.80
N ILE A 211 65.09 -53.96 -61.67
CA ILE A 211 65.69 -53.07 -60.67
C ILE A 211 65.31 -51.61 -60.95
N SER A 212 65.38 -51.15 -62.20
CA SER A 212 64.97 -49.80 -62.57
C SER A 212 63.45 -49.57 -62.44
N HIS A 213 62.61 -50.59 -62.67
CA HIS A 213 61.20 -50.57 -62.31
C HIS A 213 61.00 -50.45 -60.79
N LEU A 214 61.69 -51.27 -59.99
CA LEU A 214 61.60 -51.23 -58.52
C LEU A 214 62.08 -49.90 -57.94
N ARG A 215 63.16 -49.30 -58.49
CA ARG A 215 63.62 -47.94 -58.12
C ARG A 215 62.54 -46.88 -58.37
N LYS A 216 61.91 -46.88 -59.55
CA LYS A 216 60.80 -45.95 -59.87
C LYS A 216 59.56 -46.19 -59.01
N SER A 217 59.25 -47.46 -58.71
CA SER A 217 58.13 -47.81 -57.83
C SER A 217 58.38 -47.37 -56.38
N LEU A 218 59.64 -47.41 -55.92
CA LEU A 218 60.03 -46.90 -54.60
C LEU A 218 59.92 -45.37 -54.57
N GLU A 219 60.47 -44.67 -55.55
CA GLU A 219 60.39 -43.20 -55.68
C GLU A 219 58.94 -42.70 -55.71
N ALA A 220 58.04 -43.40 -56.41
CA ALA A 220 56.61 -43.10 -56.43
C ALA A 220 55.97 -43.27 -55.03
N VAL A 221 56.23 -44.39 -54.34
CA VAL A 221 55.68 -44.64 -52.99
C VAL A 221 56.28 -43.69 -51.95
N GLU A 222 57.55 -43.33 -52.05
CA GLU A 222 58.19 -42.32 -51.19
C GLU A 222 57.56 -40.93 -51.41
N LYS A 223 57.25 -40.57 -52.67
CA LYS A 223 56.53 -39.33 -52.98
C LYS A 223 55.10 -39.35 -52.41
N GLU A 224 54.32 -40.40 -52.66
CA GLU A 224 52.96 -40.56 -52.14
C GLU A 224 52.96 -40.53 -50.60
N ARG A 225 53.94 -41.15 -49.95
CA ARG A 225 54.14 -41.09 -48.48
C ARG A 225 54.34 -39.64 -48.02
N ASN A 226 55.19 -38.88 -48.69
CA ASN A 226 55.48 -37.49 -48.34
C ASN A 226 54.27 -36.56 -48.57
N GLU A 227 53.52 -36.76 -49.65
CA GLU A 227 52.29 -36.01 -49.94
C GLU A 227 51.20 -36.32 -48.90
N ASN A 228 51.01 -37.59 -48.54
CA ASN A 228 50.12 -38.01 -47.44
C ASN A 228 50.58 -37.43 -46.08
N GLU A 229 51.86 -37.47 -45.75
CA GLU A 229 52.41 -36.91 -44.50
C GLU A 229 52.19 -35.40 -44.40
N ALA A 230 52.32 -34.67 -45.51
CA ALA A 230 51.99 -33.25 -45.61
C ALA A 230 50.48 -32.98 -45.47
N GLU A 231 49.62 -33.82 -46.08
CA GLU A 231 48.17 -33.72 -45.91
C GLU A 231 47.71 -33.98 -44.48
N TRP A 232 48.20 -35.04 -43.83
CA TRP A 232 47.90 -35.33 -42.43
C TRP A 232 48.39 -34.22 -41.52
N SER A 233 49.58 -33.67 -41.79
CA SER A 233 50.11 -32.50 -41.07
C SER A 233 49.25 -31.25 -41.25
N ARG A 234 48.63 -31.04 -42.42
CA ARG A 234 47.66 -29.96 -42.65
C ARG A 234 46.37 -30.22 -41.88
N LYS A 235 45.73 -31.38 -42.08
CA LYS A 235 44.48 -31.79 -41.43
C LYS A 235 44.58 -31.73 -39.90
N LEU A 236 45.73 -32.09 -39.33
CA LEU A 236 45.99 -31.99 -37.90
C LEU A 236 46.07 -30.53 -37.41
N ARG A 237 46.72 -29.62 -38.16
CA ARG A 237 46.74 -28.19 -37.82
C ARG A 237 45.36 -27.56 -37.92
N GLU A 238 44.58 -27.89 -38.96
CA GLU A 238 43.20 -27.45 -39.13
C GLU A 238 42.33 -27.90 -37.93
N LYS A 239 42.45 -29.16 -37.51
CA LYS A 239 41.73 -29.69 -36.33
C LYS A 239 42.18 -29.10 -34.99
N ILE A 240 43.45 -28.71 -34.86
CA ILE A 240 43.93 -27.96 -33.69
C ILE A 240 43.34 -26.54 -33.67
N GLN A 241 43.29 -25.86 -34.81
CA GLN A 241 42.69 -24.53 -34.93
C GLN A 241 41.19 -24.55 -34.65
N GLU A 242 40.45 -25.51 -35.21
CA GLU A 242 39.04 -25.74 -34.86
C GLU A 242 38.86 -25.96 -33.35
N ALA A 243 39.70 -26.78 -32.71
CA ALA A 243 39.61 -27.03 -31.26
C ALA A 243 39.89 -25.77 -30.43
N GLU A 244 40.88 -24.95 -30.82
CA GLU A 244 41.13 -23.64 -30.19
C GLU A 244 39.97 -22.65 -30.38
N GLU A 245 39.30 -22.67 -31.54
CA GLU A 245 38.12 -21.83 -31.80
C GLU A 245 36.91 -22.29 -30.98
N PHE A 246 36.67 -23.60 -30.86
CA PHE A 246 35.65 -24.13 -29.96
C PHE A 246 35.92 -23.80 -28.49
N ASP A 247 37.17 -23.88 -28.03
CA ASP A 247 37.54 -23.51 -26.66
C ASP A 247 37.34 -22.00 -26.40
N ARG A 248 37.76 -21.11 -27.31
CA ARG A 248 37.47 -19.66 -27.24
C ARG A 248 35.96 -19.37 -27.21
N MET A 249 35.16 -20.09 -28.03
CA MET A 249 33.69 -19.96 -28.01
C MET A 249 33.09 -20.46 -26.70
N LEU A 250 33.57 -21.57 -26.14
CA LEU A 250 33.13 -22.08 -24.84
C LEU A 250 33.48 -21.12 -23.70
N GLN A 251 34.71 -20.57 -23.67
CA GLN A 251 35.15 -19.60 -22.66
C GLN A 251 34.35 -18.30 -22.72
N SER A 252 34.12 -17.75 -23.92
CA SER A 252 33.31 -16.55 -24.08
C SER A 252 31.82 -16.78 -23.73
N SER A 253 31.28 -17.95 -24.04
CA SER A 253 29.91 -18.36 -23.64
C SER A 253 29.79 -18.54 -22.11
N ALA A 254 30.81 -19.12 -21.47
CA ALA A 254 30.88 -19.25 -20.01
C ALA A 254 30.95 -17.88 -19.33
N GLY A 255 31.86 -16.99 -19.74
CA GLY A 255 31.97 -15.64 -19.20
C GLY A 255 30.79 -14.71 -19.52
N ALA A 256 29.97 -15.04 -20.52
CA ALA A 256 28.68 -14.38 -20.77
C ALA A 256 27.61 -14.85 -19.77
N ARG A 257 27.52 -16.16 -19.51
CA ARG A 257 26.61 -16.75 -18.52
C ARG A 257 26.96 -16.33 -17.09
N GLU A 258 28.24 -16.20 -16.76
CA GLU A 258 28.71 -15.72 -15.46
C GLU A 258 28.18 -14.30 -15.18
N LYS A 259 28.30 -13.39 -16.15
CA LYS A 259 27.74 -12.02 -16.06
C LYS A 259 26.21 -11.99 -16.03
N GLU A 260 25.54 -12.91 -16.71
CA GLU A 260 24.08 -13.06 -16.61
C GLU A 260 23.66 -13.53 -15.21
N ILE A 261 24.42 -14.42 -14.59
CA ILE A 261 24.22 -14.84 -13.19
C ILE A 261 24.47 -13.67 -12.23
N GLU A 262 25.59 -12.94 -12.36
CA GLU A 262 25.88 -11.75 -11.55
C GLU A 262 24.76 -10.70 -11.62
N ALA A 263 24.31 -10.35 -12.82
CA ALA A 263 23.21 -9.40 -13.03
C ALA A 263 21.87 -9.91 -12.46
N VAL A 264 21.60 -11.22 -12.57
CA VAL A 264 20.42 -11.85 -11.96
C VAL A 264 20.51 -11.87 -10.42
N GLU A 265 21.69 -11.96 -9.84
CA GLU A 265 21.91 -11.87 -8.39
C GLU A 265 21.80 -10.43 -7.86
N GLU A 266 22.31 -9.44 -8.58
CA GLU A 266 22.10 -8.01 -8.29
C GLU A 266 20.60 -7.66 -8.30
N VAL A 267 19.87 -8.08 -9.35
CA VAL A 267 18.41 -7.87 -9.45
C VAL A 267 17.66 -8.60 -8.32
N LYS A 268 18.05 -9.83 -7.94
CA LYS A 268 17.48 -10.52 -6.78
C LYS A 268 17.73 -9.75 -5.47
N ALA A 269 18.95 -9.25 -5.27
CA ALA A 269 19.31 -8.49 -4.08
C ALA A 269 18.43 -7.23 -3.96
N GLU A 270 18.31 -6.44 -5.02
CA GLU A 270 17.46 -5.24 -5.05
C GLU A 270 15.97 -5.58 -4.86
N VAL A 271 15.47 -6.65 -5.48
CA VAL A 271 14.11 -7.14 -5.24
C VAL A 271 13.91 -7.52 -3.76
N THR A 272 14.88 -8.14 -3.08
CA THR A 272 14.75 -8.40 -1.64
C THR A 272 14.82 -7.13 -0.79
N ARG A 273 15.65 -6.15 -1.17
CA ARG A 273 15.75 -4.84 -0.50
C ARG A 273 14.41 -4.10 -0.54
N LEU A 274 13.82 -3.99 -1.74
CA LEU A 274 12.51 -3.36 -1.96
C LEU A 274 11.38 -4.11 -1.25
N ASN A 275 11.43 -5.45 -1.16
CA ASN A 275 10.44 -6.23 -0.39
C ASN A 275 10.53 -6.00 1.13
N ILE A 276 11.72 -5.75 1.68
CA ILE A 276 11.90 -5.40 3.09
C ILE A 276 11.38 -3.97 3.34
N GLU A 277 11.71 -3.04 2.46
CA GLU A 277 11.26 -1.64 2.51
C GLU A 277 9.72 -1.54 2.43
N LEU A 278 9.10 -2.25 1.47
CA LEU A 278 7.64 -2.32 1.32
C LEU A 278 6.94 -2.87 2.58
N LYS A 279 7.49 -3.92 3.22
CA LYS A 279 6.96 -4.46 4.48
C LYS A 279 7.03 -3.45 5.62
N SER A 280 8.15 -2.74 5.76
CA SER A 280 8.28 -1.68 6.77
C SER A 280 7.28 -0.54 6.54
N GLN A 281 7.10 -0.11 5.29
CA GLN A 281 6.10 0.93 4.96
C GLN A 281 4.66 0.44 5.21
N GLN A 282 4.36 -0.83 4.94
CA GLN A 282 3.05 -1.43 5.23
C GLN A 282 2.77 -1.50 6.74
N GLU A 283 3.78 -1.76 7.57
CA GLU A 283 3.69 -1.77 9.03
C GLU A 283 3.56 -0.35 9.61
N GLN A 284 4.30 0.63 9.08
CA GLN A 284 4.09 2.05 9.41
C GLN A 284 2.66 2.50 9.06
N CYS A 285 2.14 2.08 7.90
CA CYS A 285 0.75 2.34 7.50
C CYS A 285 -0.29 1.67 8.41
N SER A 286 -0.01 0.49 8.99
CA SER A 286 -0.95 -0.17 9.91
C SER A 286 -0.98 0.53 11.27
N VAL A 287 0.18 0.93 11.80
CA VAL A 287 0.30 1.72 13.04
C VAL A 287 -0.40 3.07 12.89
N LEU A 288 -0.19 3.80 11.79
CA LEU A 288 -0.87 5.08 11.53
C LEU A 288 -2.39 4.92 11.43
N ARG A 289 -2.90 3.82 10.86
CA ARG A 289 -4.34 3.53 10.84
C ARG A 289 -4.91 3.27 12.23
N GLN A 290 -4.21 2.49 13.06
CA GLN A 290 -4.61 2.27 14.46
C GLN A 290 -4.60 3.56 15.28
N GLN A 291 -3.62 4.44 15.05
CA GLN A 291 -3.55 5.76 15.69
C GLN A 291 -4.72 6.67 15.25
N MET A 292 -5.05 6.71 13.96
CA MET A 292 -6.22 7.46 13.46
C MET A 292 -7.55 6.91 14.04
N GLU A 293 -7.70 5.60 14.15
CA GLU A 293 -8.88 4.97 14.76
C GLU A 293 -8.98 5.30 16.26
N HIS A 294 -7.87 5.23 17.00
CA HIS A 294 -7.82 5.62 18.40
C HIS A 294 -8.18 7.09 18.59
N LEU A 295 -7.59 7.99 17.80
CA LEU A 295 -7.90 9.43 17.83
C LEU A 295 -9.39 9.70 17.56
N LYS A 296 -9.96 9.09 16.52
CA LYS A 296 -11.40 9.17 16.19
C LYS A 296 -12.29 8.69 17.34
N ASN A 297 -11.89 7.62 18.05
CA ASN A 297 -12.61 7.14 19.22
C ASN A 297 -12.51 8.12 20.40
N THR A 298 -11.35 8.77 20.62
CA THR A 298 -11.23 9.84 21.64
C THR A 298 -12.02 11.10 21.28
N GLU A 299 -12.08 11.47 19.99
CA GLU A 299 -12.88 12.58 19.48
C GLU A 299 -14.38 12.32 19.66
N ALA A 300 -14.84 11.09 19.40
CA ALA A 300 -16.23 10.69 19.63
C ALA A 300 -16.61 10.78 21.11
N LEU A 301 -15.74 10.33 22.02
CA LEU A 301 -15.94 10.43 23.47
C LEU A 301 -15.91 11.89 23.96
N ALA A 302 -15.02 12.72 23.42
CA ALA A 302 -15.00 14.16 23.71
C ALA A 302 -16.29 14.84 23.22
N SER A 303 -16.73 14.55 21.99
CA SER A 303 -17.96 15.05 21.40
C SER A 303 -19.21 14.63 22.19
N GLN A 304 -19.23 13.41 22.74
CA GLN A 304 -20.30 12.97 23.63
C GLN A 304 -20.31 13.79 24.93
N ARG A 305 -19.16 13.91 25.61
CA ARG A 305 -19.04 14.72 26.84
C ARG A 305 -19.47 16.17 26.64
N THR A 306 -19.15 16.78 25.49
CA THR A 306 -19.63 18.13 25.16
C THR A 306 -21.16 18.20 25.09
N ARG A 307 -21.81 17.25 24.40
CA ARG A 307 -23.29 17.18 24.34
C ARG A 307 -23.92 16.93 25.72
N ASP A 308 -23.30 16.10 26.55
CA ASP A 308 -23.78 15.83 27.91
C ASP A 308 -23.72 17.11 28.78
N VAL A 309 -22.63 17.88 28.68
CA VAL A 309 -22.48 19.19 29.36
C VAL A 309 -23.43 20.24 28.79
N GLU A 310 -23.67 20.27 27.47
CA GLU A 310 -24.67 21.14 26.84
C GLU A 310 -26.11 20.81 27.32
N ALA A 311 -26.44 19.53 27.46
CA ALA A 311 -27.73 19.09 28.00
C ALA A 311 -27.89 19.46 29.48
N GLN A 312 -26.84 19.34 30.30
CA GLN A 312 -26.82 19.80 31.69
C GLN A 312 -26.94 21.33 31.80
N ARG A 313 -26.26 22.09 30.93
CA ARG A 313 -26.43 23.55 30.84
C ARG A 313 -27.88 23.91 30.50
N GLY A 314 -28.47 23.26 29.50
CA GLY A 314 -29.85 23.50 29.07
C GLY A 314 -30.93 23.10 30.10
N SER A 315 -30.63 22.20 31.05
CA SER A 315 -31.54 21.91 32.17
C SER A 315 -31.38 22.91 33.33
N LEU A 316 -30.16 23.35 33.62
CA LEU A 316 -29.90 24.43 34.59
C LEU A 316 -30.47 25.78 34.13
N GLU A 317 -30.37 26.11 32.84
CA GLU A 317 -30.99 27.31 32.25
C GLU A 317 -32.52 27.31 32.44
N LYS A 318 -33.18 26.17 32.21
CA LYS A 318 -34.63 26.02 32.47
C LYS A 318 -34.98 26.19 33.95
N LEU A 319 -34.26 25.53 34.85
CA LEU A 319 -34.49 25.66 36.30
C LEU A 319 -34.28 27.09 36.80
N LEU A 320 -33.31 27.81 36.23
CA LEU A 320 -33.07 29.23 36.50
C LEU A 320 -34.24 30.09 36.02
N ASP A 321 -34.76 29.88 34.81
CA ASP A 321 -35.89 30.64 34.28
C ASP A 321 -37.21 30.31 34.98
N GLU A 322 -37.45 29.05 35.37
CA GLU A 322 -38.53 28.65 36.27
C GLU A 322 -38.41 29.31 37.65
N SER A 323 -37.19 29.54 38.14
CA SER A 323 -36.95 30.26 39.40
C SER A 323 -37.25 31.75 39.26
N LYS A 324 -36.79 32.40 38.18
CA LYS A 324 -37.14 33.80 37.86
C LYS A 324 -38.64 33.97 37.67
N ALA A 325 -39.32 33.03 37.02
CA ALA A 325 -40.76 33.05 36.82
C ALA A 325 -41.51 32.96 38.16
N ARG A 326 -41.10 32.07 39.07
CA ARG A 326 -41.62 31.98 40.44
C ARG A 326 -41.34 33.24 41.25
N GLU A 327 -40.13 33.80 41.17
CA GLU A 327 -39.77 35.06 41.85
C GLU A 327 -40.64 36.23 41.36
N ASN A 328 -40.76 36.43 40.05
CA ASN A 328 -41.63 37.45 39.46
C ASN A 328 -43.10 37.25 39.88
N HIS A 329 -43.57 36.00 39.94
CA HIS A 329 -44.91 35.69 40.45
C HIS A 329 -45.07 36.10 41.92
N MET A 330 -44.14 35.72 42.81
CA MET A 330 -44.16 36.10 44.22
C MET A 330 -44.04 37.63 44.42
N LEU A 331 -43.25 38.33 43.61
CA LEU A 331 -43.18 39.80 43.61
C LEU A 331 -44.51 40.43 43.19
N SER A 332 -45.19 39.86 42.18
CA SER A 332 -46.52 40.32 41.76
C SER A 332 -47.59 40.09 42.84
N GLN A 333 -47.58 38.93 43.50
CA GLN A 333 -48.45 38.64 44.66
C GLN A 333 -48.14 39.59 45.83
N ASN A 334 -46.87 39.87 46.11
CA ASN A 334 -46.50 40.79 47.18
C ASN A 334 -46.98 42.23 46.87
N LYS A 335 -46.99 42.63 45.59
CA LYS A 335 -47.57 43.90 45.15
C LYS A 335 -49.09 43.93 45.36
N THR A 336 -49.83 42.91 44.92
CA THR A 336 -51.30 42.87 45.12
C THR A 336 -51.66 42.84 46.60
N LEU A 337 -50.93 42.08 47.43
CA LEU A 337 -51.11 42.07 48.88
C LEU A 337 -50.81 43.43 49.54
N ARG A 338 -49.83 44.21 49.04
CA ARG A 338 -49.61 45.60 49.49
C ARG A 338 -50.75 46.51 49.08
N GLU A 339 -51.27 46.37 47.86
CA GLU A 339 -52.43 47.14 47.40
C GLU A 339 -53.71 46.78 48.17
N GLU A 340 -53.92 45.50 48.51
CA GLU A 340 -55.00 45.03 49.37
C GLU A 340 -54.86 45.52 50.80
N LEU A 341 -53.65 45.44 51.39
CA LEU A 341 -53.37 46.02 52.70
C LEU A 341 -53.60 47.53 52.70
N HIS A 342 -53.32 48.24 51.61
CA HIS A 342 -53.61 49.67 51.50
C HIS A 342 -55.12 49.96 51.28
N LYS A 343 -55.85 49.10 50.56
CA LYS A 343 -57.33 49.12 50.50
C LYS A 343 -57.96 48.84 51.87
N ILE A 344 -57.35 47.98 52.68
CA ILE A 344 -57.77 47.68 54.07
C ILE A 344 -57.40 48.83 55.02
N GLN A 345 -56.23 49.45 54.87
CA GLN A 345 -55.86 50.64 55.65
C GLN A 345 -56.77 51.83 55.32
N THR A 346 -57.12 52.04 54.04
CA THR A 346 -58.03 53.12 53.64
C THR A 346 -59.47 52.84 54.08
N SER A 347 -59.96 51.60 54.01
CA SER A 347 -61.29 51.24 54.55
C SER A 347 -61.33 51.29 56.09
N LEU A 348 -60.26 50.89 56.78
CA LEU A 348 -60.08 51.13 58.22
C LEU A 348 -60.10 52.61 58.54
N SER A 349 -59.34 53.47 57.84
CA SER A 349 -59.33 54.91 58.12
C SER A 349 -60.69 55.58 57.84
N LEU A 350 -61.48 55.07 56.89
CA LEU A 350 -62.87 55.49 56.67
C LEU A 350 -63.82 55.04 57.79
N LEU A 351 -63.56 53.89 58.42
CA LEU A 351 -64.31 53.36 59.57
C LEU A 351 -63.89 54.06 60.88
N GLU A 352 -62.61 54.38 61.02
CA GLU A 352 -62.00 55.12 62.12
C GLU A 352 -62.45 56.59 62.10
N ARG A 353 -62.64 57.19 60.92
CA ARG A 353 -63.32 58.49 60.73
C ARG A 353 -64.81 58.47 61.15
N ARG A 354 -65.37 57.33 61.57
CA ARG A 354 -66.68 57.20 62.24
C ARG A 354 -66.58 56.85 63.73
N ARG A 355 -65.40 56.87 64.35
CA ARG A 355 -65.19 56.65 65.79
C ARG A 355 -64.37 57.79 66.42
N SER A 356 -64.57 57.97 67.73
CA SER A 356 -64.07 59.13 68.47
C SER A 356 -62.55 59.10 68.65
N PRO A 357 -61.85 60.26 68.65
CA PRO A 357 -60.41 60.30 68.83
C PRO A 357 -60.01 60.01 70.29
N GLY A 358 -59.24 58.95 70.52
CA GLY A 358 -58.66 58.63 71.82
C GLY A 358 -58.15 57.20 71.93
N VAL A 359 -57.21 56.96 72.86
CA VAL A 359 -56.61 55.65 73.20
C VAL A 359 -55.75 55.01 72.09
N GLY A 360 -54.50 55.47 72.00
CA GLY A 360 -53.40 54.70 71.40
C GLY A 360 -52.50 54.11 72.49
N TYR A 361 -52.27 52.80 72.46
CA TYR A 361 -51.42 51.98 73.34
C TYR A 361 -51.47 50.53 72.76
N TRP A 362 -50.42 49.73 72.54
CA TRP A 362 -49.03 49.71 73.01
C TRP A 362 -48.04 49.23 71.91
N SER A 363 -46.74 49.44 72.14
CA SER A 363 -45.59 48.74 71.55
C SER A 363 -44.36 48.99 72.45
N PRO A 364 -43.20 48.30 72.33
CA PRO A 364 -42.92 46.86 72.22
C PRO A 364 -42.09 46.34 73.43
N ARG A 365 -41.82 45.01 73.51
CA ARG A 365 -40.78 44.27 74.31
C ARG A 365 -41.14 42.76 74.26
N GLN A 366 -40.30 41.75 74.54
CA GLN A 366 -38.86 41.49 74.65
C GLN A 366 -38.73 39.96 74.31
N GLY A 367 -37.72 39.41 73.63
CA GLY A 367 -36.30 39.35 73.98
C GLY A 367 -35.91 37.97 74.54
N LYS A 368 -34.83 37.37 74.02
CA LYS A 368 -34.14 36.09 74.41
C LYS A 368 -34.50 34.78 73.67
N THR A 369 -33.44 34.22 73.07
CA THR A 369 -33.17 32.81 72.70
C THR A 369 -32.49 32.07 73.88
N PRO A 370 -32.01 30.82 73.73
CA PRO A 370 -32.63 29.59 73.19
C PRO A 370 -32.55 28.41 74.21
N VAL A 371 -33.13 27.23 73.90
CA VAL A 371 -32.58 25.87 74.16
C VAL A 371 -33.59 24.77 73.73
N ASP A 372 -33.08 23.58 73.44
CA ASP A 372 -33.77 22.37 72.98
C ASP A 372 -34.78 21.77 73.97
N SER A 373 -35.84 21.14 73.47
CA SER A 373 -35.96 19.65 73.52
C SER A 373 -37.33 19.09 73.11
N ARG A 374 -37.28 18.12 72.18
CA ARG A 374 -38.04 16.84 72.16
C ARG A 374 -39.57 16.84 72.37
N THR A 375 -40.26 16.27 71.39
CA THR A 375 -40.92 14.95 71.59
C THR A 375 -41.10 14.24 70.25
N SER A 376 -41.23 12.90 70.27
CA SER A 376 -41.19 12.05 69.08
C SER A 376 -42.28 10.97 69.11
N THR A 377 -42.76 10.58 67.93
CA THR A 377 -43.51 9.34 67.64
C THR A 377 -43.06 8.85 66.25
N SER A 378 -42.24 7.81 66.09
CA SER A 378 -42.53 6.36 66.20
C SER A 378 -43.40 5.80 65.04
N SER A 379 -43.22 4.60 64.47
CA SER A 379 -42.17 3.54 64.53
C SER A 379 -42.53 2.41 63.52
N LEU A 380 -41.65 1.52 63.02
CA LEU A 380 -40.19 1.43 63.11
C LEU A 380 -39.53 1.83 61.75
N SER A 381 -38.73 1.08 60.94
CA SER A 381 -38.23 -0.32 60.91
C SER A 381 -36.80 -0.38 60.32
N ASP A 382 -36.19 -1.58 60.31
CA ASP A 382 -34.75 -1.86 60.03
C ASP A 382 -34.59 -2.92 58.88
N PRO A 383 -33.39 -3.35 58.40
CA PRO A 383 -32.02 -3.03 58.85
C PRO A 383 -30.89 -2.83 57.78
N THR A 384 -29.76 -2.22 58.21
CA THR A 384 -28.33 -2.46 57.80
C THR A 384 -27.86 -2.28 56.32
N ASP A 385 -26.65 -1.78 56.00
CA ASP A 385 -25.58 -1.08 56.76
C ASP A 385 -24.62 -0.25 55.83
N ARG A 386 -23.55 0.30 56.42
CA ARG A 386 -22.42 1.12 55.91
C ARG A 386 -21.56 0.43 54.81
N VAL A 387 -21.01 1.09 53.78
CA VAL A 387 -20.16 2.32 53.62
C VAL A 387 -18.64 2.07 53.75
N ALA A 388 -17.89 2.64 52.79
CA ALA A 388 -16.43 2.90 52.70
C ALA A 388 -15.54 1.95 51.85
N SER A 389 -14.59 2.60 51.17
CA SER A 389 -13.37 2.07 50.51
C SER A 389 -12.14 2.65 51.27
N PRO A 390 -10.85 2.42 50.91
CA PRO A 390 -10.32 1.60 49.82
C PRO A 390 -9.07 0.72 50.17
N ASP A 391 -8.66 -0.06 49.17
CA ASP A 391 -7.26 -0.41 48.79
C ASP A 391 -6.44 -1.56 49.44
N GLN A 392 -5.71 -2.22 48.52
CA GLN A 392 -4.50 -3.07 48.59
C GLN A 392 -4.29 -4.29 49.55
N THR A 393 -3.83 -5.38 48.89
CA THR A 393 -2.95 -6.48 49.35
C THR A 393 -3.37 -7.43 50.48
N SER A 394 -3.82 -8.65 50.13
CA SER A 394 -3.03 -9.90 50.38
C SER A 394 -3.79 -11.18 49.93
N SER A 395 -3.15 -12.01 49.11
CA SER A 395 -3.56 -13.39 48.79
C SER A 395 -2.90 -14.39 49.77
N PRO A 396 -3.19 -15.72 49.76
CA PRO A 396 -4.09 -16.46 48.86
C PRO A 396 -5.06 -17.45 49.54
N LYS A 397 -6.10 -17.87 48.80
CA LYS A 397 -6.65 -19.24 48.90
C LYS A 397 -7.43 -19.66 47.65
N GLN A 398 -6.72 -20.34 46.76
CA GLN A 398 -7.23 -21.31 45.76
C GLN A 398 -8.48 -20.90 44.97
N THR A 399 -8.29 -20.09 43.94
CA THR A 399 -9.03 -20.30 42.69
C THR A 399 -8.74 -21.72 42.16
N LYS A 400 -9.70 -22.31 41.45
CA LYS A 400 -9.57 -23.67 40.90
C LYS A 400 -10.11 -23.77 39.46
N SER A 401 -9.99 -22.65 38.75
CA SER A 401 -10.59 -22.37 37.43
C SER A 401 -9.69 -21.55 36.51
N ASP A 402 -8.46 -21.21 36.93
CA ASP A 402 -7.51 -20.41 36.12
C ASP A 402 -6.55 -21.29 35.29
N GLU A 403 -6.58 -22.62 35.48
CA GLU A 403 -5.65 -23.58 34.88
C GLU A 403 -6.32 -24.63 33.98
N GLU A 404 -7.53 -24.36 33.47
CA GLU A 404 -7.97 -25.00 32.22
C GLU A 404 -7.26 -24.31 31.04
N VAL A 405 -5.92 -24.41 31.07
CA VAL A 405 -5.02 -23.97 29.99
C VAL A 405 -5.54 -24.58 28.71
N ASN A 406 -5.81 -23.78 27.69
CA ASN A 406 -6.42 -24.26 26.47
C ASN A 406 -5.44 -25.19 25.73
N PHE A 407 -5.53 -26.48 26.06
CA PHE A 407 -4.58 -27.52 25.62
C PHE A 407 -4.58 -27.67 24.10
N GLU A 408 -5.68 -27.33 23.42
CA GLU A 408 -5.76 -27.33 21.96
C GLU A 408 -4.96 -26.16 21.36
N TYR A 409 -5.06 -24.95 21.93
CA TYR A 409 -4.19 -23.83 21.55
C TYR A 409 -2.71 -24.16 21.80
N LEU A 410 -2.37 -24.66 23.00
CA LEU A 410 -0.99 -25.00 23.34
C LEU A 410 -0.43 -26.15 22.47
N ARG A 411 -1.25 -27.16 22.17
CA ARG A 411 -0.92 -28.25 21.22
C ARG A 411 -0.66 -27.71 19.82
N ASN A 412 -1.51 -26.82 19.31
CA ASN A 412 -1.36 -26.27 17.96
C ASN A 412 -0.09 -25.40 17.85
N VAL A 413 0.20 -24.59 18.86
CA VAL A 413 1.48 -23.86 18.96
C VAL A 413 2.67 -24.81 19.00
N ILE A 414 2.66 -25.85 19.85
CA ILE A 414 3.74 -26.85 19.92
C ILE A 414 3.95 -27.55 18.57
N MET A 415 2.86 -27.93 17.87
CA MET A 415 2.93 -28.54 16.54
C MET A 415 3.59 -27.62 15.51
N GLN A 416 3.15 -26.36 15.42
CA GLN A 416 3.70 -25.36 14.50
C GLN A 416 5.21 -25.11 14.71
N PHE A 417 5.66 -25.17 15.97
CA PHE A 417 7.07 -25.06 16.34
C PHE A 417 7.89 -26.34 16.12
N LEU A 418 7.26 -27.51 15.97
CA LEU A 418 7.91 -28.79 15.63
C LEU A 418 8.00 -29.04 14.13
N GLU A 419 7.04 -28.50 13.36
CA GLU A 419 7.02 -28.52 11.88
C GLU A 419 8.26 -27.84 11.29
N HIS A 420 8.65 -26.68 11.84
CA HIS A 420 9.83 -25.93 11.45
C HIS A 420 11.08 -26.34 12.25
N LYS A 421 12.00 -27.07 11.62
CA LYS A 421 13.19 -27.62 12.29
C LYS A 421 14.11 -26.54 12.88
N GLU A 422 14.12 -25.32 12.35
CA GLU A 422 14.90 -24.20 12.91
C GLU A 422 14.25 -23.50 14.12
N MET A 423 12.93 -23.69 14.33
CA MET A 423 12.19 -23.00 15.39
C MET A 423 12.19 -23.75 16.73
N ARG A 424 12.59 -25.02 16.74
CA ARG A 424 12.67 -25.88 17.94
C ARG A 424 13.48 -25.28 19.13
N PRO A 425 14.59 -24.55 18.95
CA PRO A 425 15.28 -23.88 20.07
C PRO A 425 14.43 -22.80 20.75
N ASN A 426 13.58 -22.10 19.98
CA ASN A 426 12.64 -21.13 20.53
C ASN A 426 11.48 -21.82 21.26
N LEU A 427 11.02 -22.99 20.78
CA LEU A 427 10.05 -23.82 21.50
C LEU A 427 10.56 -24.25 22.88
N VAL A 428 11.83 -24.69 22.99
CA VAL A 428 12.44 -25.04 24.28
C VAL A 428 12.46 -23.83 25.22
N ARG A 429 12.71 -22.62 24.71
CA ARG A 429 12.65 -21.37 25.50
C ARG A 429 11.23 -21.08 26.00
N VAL A 430 10.20 -21.24 25.17
CA VAL A 430 8.79 -21.04 25.55
C VAL A 430 8.32 -22.10 26.55
N LEU A 431 8.60 -23.38 26.29
CA LEU A 431 8.25 -24.48 27.21
C LEU A 431 8.99 -24.38 28.54
N SER A 432 10.24 -23.91 28.55
CA SER A 432 10.99 -23.65 29.78
C SER A 432 10.34 -22.58 30.67
N VAL A 433 9.62 -21.62 30.09
CA VAL A 433 8.88 -20.59 30.83
C VAL A 433 7.54 -21.12 31.31
N ILE A 434 6.77 -21.80 30.45
CA ILE A 434 5.43 -22.33 30.80
C ILE A 434 5.53 -23.46 31.83
N LEU A 435 6.44 -24.43 31.61
CA LEU A 435 6.63 -25.60 32.47
C LEU A 435 7.70 -25.39 33.56
N HIS A 436 8.17 -24.15 33.76
CA HIS A 436 9.05 -23.74 34.86
C HIS A 436 10.32 -24.60 35.01
N PHE A 437 10.95 -25.00 33.90
CA PHE A 437 12.16 -25.84 33.92
C PHE A 437 13.31 -25.15 34.65
N THR A 438 14.09 -25.92 35.41
CA THR A 438 15.28 -25.37 36.08
C THR A 438 16.37 -24.98 35.05
N PRO A 439 17.25 -24.01 35.38
CA PRO A 439 18.34 -23.61 34.50
C PRO A 439 19.38 -24.71 34.17
N GLN A 440 19.27 -25.90 34.77
CA GLN A 440 20.06 -27.08 34.42
C GLN A 440 19.34 -27.96 33.38
N GLU A 441 18.04 -28.18 33.55
CA GLU A 441 17.20 -28.93 32.61
C GLU A 441 17.13 -28.24 31.26
N THR A 442 16.89 -26.93 31.23
CA THR A 442 16.85 -26.15 29.98
C THR A 442 18.17 -26.25 29.21
N ARG A 443 19.33 -26.22 29.90
CA ARG A 443 20.64 -26.44 29.24
C ARG A 443 20.78 -27.87 28.71
N ARG A 444 20.33 -28.87 29.47
CA ARG A 444 20.38 -30.30 29.09
C ARG A 444 19.49 -30.62 27.88
N ILE A 445 18.41 -29.87 27.68
CA ILE A 445 17.49 -30.01 26.55
C ILE A 445 17.99 -29.21 25.33
N VAL A 446 18.44 -27.96 25.50
CA VAL A 446 19.02 -27.16 24.40
C VAL A 446 20.26 -27.83 23.80
N ALA A 447 21.06 -28.54 24.59
CA ALA A 447 22.19 -29.34 24.11
C ALA A 447 21.82 -30.62 23.31
N LYS A 448 20.55 -30.80 22.93
CA LYS A 448 20.03 -31.97 22.20
C LYS A 448 19.08 -31.66 21.03
N VAL A 449 18.90 -30.38 20.67
CA VAL A 449 17.90 -29.90 19.68
C VAL A 449 18.52 -29.41 18.39
#